data_AF-A0A0C2T7P0-F1
#
_entry.id   AF-A0A0C2T7P0-F1
#
_cell.length_a   1.000
_cell.length_b   1.000
_cell.length_c   1.000
_cell.angle_alpha   90.00
_cell.angle_beta   90.00
_cell.angle_gamma   90.00
#
_symmetry.space_group_name_H-M   'P 1'
#
loop_
_entity.id
_entity.type
_entity.pdbx_description
1 polymer ?
#
loop_
_entity_poly.entity_id
_entity_poly.type
_entity_poly.pdbx_seq_one_letter_code
_entity_poly.pdbx_strand_id
1 'polypeptide(L)'
;MLRAIKHAFARRKGGHSPAAPTPVSAERRPASTSTPSPVRSSGSIEFIGVSFPVMWTVADFIATTASLDRVALRLRTEQYATHMRDIMRQFGSKYAPSSPEYQAFKHTSLVCASCGWLFPGSYTLSLIGAVNGYTTVVGATPGYAEFGKTGTCTKCGSEESFLIYQHYKPPSISQADVDAIRRYWRHLAQQWWSNNTSSSTPLCDACNDYVSQAKTYLIGGRLECERCTDKELVDGLNKLRRDPFYFGDMELQKARSFVVGTVG
;
A
#
# COMPACT_ATOMS: atom_id res chain seq x y z
N MET A 1 -56.98 -1.20 -30.02
CA MET A 1 -58.39 -1.56 -29.77
C MET A 1 -58.45 -3.08 -29.65
N LEU A 2 -58.54 -3.60 -28.42
CA LEU A 2 -59.79 -3.99 -27.74
C LEU A 2 -60.24 -5.42 -28.11
N ARG A 3 -60.50 -6.19 -27.04
CA ARG A 3 -61.32 -7.41 -26.91
C ARG A 3 -60.59 -8.75 -26.99
N ALA A 4 -61.02 -9.79 -26.28
CA ALA A 4 -61.70 -9.97 -24.99
C ALA A 4 -61.88 -11.48 -24.82
N ILE A 5 -61.52 -11.98 -23.65
CA ILE A 5 -62.07 -13.10 -22.86
C ILE A 5 -63.25 -13.88 -23.49
N LYS A 6 -63.17 -15.21 -23.49
CA LYS A 6 -64.30 -16.11 -23.22
C LYS A 6 -63.91 -17.30 -22.34
N HIS A 7 -64.78 -17.56 -21.37
CA HIS A 7 -64.77 -18.60 -20.34
C HIS A 7 -64.97 -20.02 -20.87
N ALA A 8 -64.52 -21.02 -20.10
CA ALA A 8 -65.25 -22.27 -19.91
C ALA A 8 -65.07 -22.80 -18.48
N PHE A 9 -66.20 -23.05 -17.82
CA PHE A 9 -66.40 -23.64 -16.49
C PHE A 9 -66.60 -25.16 -16.63
N ALA A 10 -66.11 -25.98 -15.69
CA ALA A 10 -66.81 -27.20 -15.27
C ALA A 10 -66.31 -27.73 -13.91
N ARG A 11 -67.28 -28.05 -13.06
CA ARG A 11 -67.22 -28.50 -11.66
C ARG A 11 -66.91 -30.00 -11.52
N ARG A 12 -66.40 -30.42 -10.34
CA ARG A 12 -66.87 -31.55 -9.50
C ARG A 12 -66.07 -31.54 -8.18
N LYS A 13 -66.71 -31.18 -7.06
CA LYS A 13 -67.37 -32.03 -6.04
C LYS A 13 -66.38 -32.78 -5.14
N GLY A 14 -66.57 -32.58 -3.83
CA GLY A 14 -65.65 -32.94 -2.77
C GLY A 14 -65.63 -34.40 -2.35
N GLY A 15 -64.69 -34.70 -1.47
CA GLY A 15 -64.48 -35.98 -0.80
C GLY A 15 -63.48 -35.76 0.33
N HIS A 16 -63.79 -36.31 1.50
CA HIS A 16 -63.18 -36.04 2.80
C HIS A 16 -61.72 -36.50 2.93
N SER A 17 -60.98 -35.82 3.83
CA SER A 17 -59.68 -36.21 4.39
C SER A 17 -59.62 -37.66 4.88
N PRO A 18 -58.41 -38.24 4.89
CA PRO A 18 -57.76 -38.47 6.17
C PRO A 18 -56.34 -37.88 6.23
N ALA A 19 -55.95 -37.46 7.43
CA ALA A 19 -54.67 -36.85 7.74
C ALA A 19 -53.49 -37.80 7.48
N ALA A 20 -52.50 -37.31 6.73
CA ALA A 20 -51.19 -37.94 6.61
C ALA A 20 -50.26 -37.42 7.73
N PRO A 21 -49.39 -38.28 8.29
CA PRO A 21 -48.52 -37.93 9.41
C PRO A 21 -47.40 -36.97 8.97
N THR A 22 -47.08 -36.04 9.86
CA THR A 22 -46.02 -35.04 9.76
C THR A 22 -44.66 -35.70 9.50
N PRO A 23 -43.88 -35.27 8.49
CA PRO A 23 -42.49 -35.70 8.37
C PRO A 23 -41.66 -35.01 9.46
N VAL A 24 -40.97 -35.83 10.24
CA VAL A 24 -40.00 -35.44 11.27
C VAL A 24 -38.93 -34.55 10.64
N SER A 25 -38.73 -33.35 11.20
CA SER A 25 -37.66 -32.43 10.84
C SER A 25 -36.31 -33.14 10.89
N ALA A 26 -35.67 -33.29 9.73
CA ALA A 26 -34.26 -33.65 9.66
C ALA A 26 -33.45 -32.46 10.20
N GLU A 27 -32.87 -32.66 11.38
CA GLU A 27 -32.00 -31.71 12.07
C GLU A 27 -30.79 -31.41 11.18
N ARG A 28 -30.75 -30.17 10.68
CA ARG A 28 -29.71 -29.66 9.79
C ARG A 28 -28.43 -29.54 10.61
N ARG A 29 -27.49 -30.48 10.45
CA ARG A 29 -26.13 -30.36 10.98
C ARG A 29 -25.56 -28.99 10.57
N PRO A 30 -25.03 -28.19 11.50
CA PRO A 30 -24.37 -26.94 11.13
C PRO A 30 -23.17 -27.25 10.25
N ALA A 31 -23.04 -26.47 9.17
CA ALA A 31 -21.89 -26.50 8.29
C ALA A 31 -20.63 -26.29 9.14
N SER A 32 -19.72 -27.25 9.07
CA SER A 32 -18.37 -27.13 9.59
C SER A 32 -17.73 -25.88 8.99
N THR A 33 -17.60 -24.84 9.81
CA THR A 33 -16.74 -23.69 9.56
C THR A 33 -15.32 -24.22 9.45
N SER A 34 -14.89 -24.48 8.21
CA SER A 34 -13.51 -24.77 7.89
C SER A 34 -12.71 -23.52 8.26
N THR A 35 -11.95 -23.63 9.34
CA THR A 35 -10.89 -22.68 9.66
C THR A 35 -9.96 -22.61 8.45
N PRO A 36 -9.70 -21.42 7.87
CA PRO A 36 -8.77 -21.32 6.76
C PRO A 36 -7.42 -21.88 7.21
N SER A 37 -6.85 -22.79 6.41
CA SER A 37 -5.54 -23.39 6.65
C SER A 37 -4.50 -22.30 6.94
N PRO A 38 -3.55 -22.54 7.85
CA PRO A 38 -2.52 -21.55 8.17
C PRO A 38 -1.72 -21.24 6.90
N VAL A 39 -1.74 -19.97 6.50
CA VAL A 39 -0.91 -19.45 5.41
C VAL A 39 0.55 -19.69 5.79
N ARG A 40 1.30 -20.37 4.92
CA ARG A 40 2.72 -20.69 5.16
C ARG A 40 3.55 -19.40 5.11
N SER A 41 3.79 -18.79 6.27
CA SER A 41 4.86 -17.79 6.41
C SER A 41 6.21 -18.51 6.44
N SER A 42 7.20 -17.94 5.75
CA SER A 42 8.55 -18.52 5.66
C SER A 42 9.58 -17.83 6.54
N GLY A 43 9.13 -16.90 7.37
CA GLY A 43 9.94 -15.97 8.13
C GLY A 43 9.39 -14.55 8.04
N SER A 44 10.17 -13.59 8.52
CA SER A 44 9.90 -12.15 8.40
C SER A 44 11.13 -11.40 7.91
N ILE A 45 10.91 -10.19 7.41
CA ILE A 45 11.96 -9.21 7.13
C ILE A 45 11.77 -7.99 8.01
N GLU A 46 12.87 -7.40 8.46
CA GLU A 46 12.86 -6.07 9.06
C GLU A 46 13.09 -5.02 7.99
N PHE A 47 12.16 -4.07 7.87
CA PHE A 47 12.30 -2.93 6.98
C PHE A 47 11.84 -1.66 7.68
N ILE A 48 12.71 -0.65 7.75
CA ILE A 48 12.45 0.64 8.42
C ILE A 48 11.86 0.39 9.83
N GLY A 49 12.59 -0.40 10.63
CA GLY A 49 12.27 -0.71 12.02
C GLY A 49 10.99 -1.53 12.26
N VAL A 50 10.44 -2.19 11.22
CA VAL A 50 9.20 -2.97 11.32
C VAL A 50 9.36 -4.35 10.67
N SER A 51 8.86 -5.37 11.37
CA SER A 51 8.80 -6.75 10.88
C SER A 51 7.63 -7.02 9.95
N PHE A 52 7.90 -7.54 8.75
CA PHE A 52 6.91 -7.96 7.76
C PHE A 52 6.97 -9.48 7.56
N PRO A 53 5.88 -10.23 7.77
CA PRO A 53 5.84 -11.64 7.43
C PRO A 53 5.97 -11.82 5.92
N VAL A 54 6.76 -12.81 5.49
CA VAL A 54 7.07 -13.03 4.07
C VAL A 54 6.25 -14.15 3.47
N MET A 55 5.57 -13.82 2.37
CA MET A 55 4.84 -14.72 1.49
C MET A 55 5.61 -14.91 0.18
N TRP A 56 5.45 -16.09 -0.44
CA TRP A 56 6.08 -16.44 -1.72
C TRP A 56 5.12 -16.42 -2.90
N THR A 57 3.82 -16.45 -2.62
CA THR A 57 2.78 -16.48 -3.64
C THR A 57 1.87 -15.27 -3.50
N VAL A 58 1.35 -14.81 -4.63
CA VAL A 58 0.33 -13.74 -4.67
C VAL A 58 -0.90 -14.15 -3.86
N ALA A 59 -1.33 -15.42 -3.96
CA ALA A 59 -2.50 -15.91 -3.23
C ALA A 59 -2.30 -15.81 -1.70
N ASP A 60 -1.16 -16.27 -1.18
CA ASP A 60 -0.84 -16.20 0.24
C ASP A 60 -0.70 -14.76 0.73
N PHE A 61 -0.08 -13.90 -0.08
CA PHE A 61 0.02 -12.46 0.18
C PHE A 61 -1.37 -11.84 0.38
N ILE A 62 -2.30 -12.04 -0.56
CA ILE A 62 -3.66 -11.47 -0.51
C ILE A 62 -4.53 -12.12 0.58
N ALA A 63 -4.34 -13.41 0.85
CA ALA A 63 -5.01 -14.06 1.97
C ALA A 63 -4.58 -13.42 3.30
N THR A 64 -3.28 -13.15 3.44
CA THR A 64 -2.68 -12.60 4.66
C THR A 64 -3.07 -11.16 4.92
N THR A 65 -3.27 -10.31 3.89
CA THR A 65 -3.70 -8.91 4.07
C THR A 65 -5.07 -8.78 4.75
N ALA A 66 -5.90 -9.84 4.76
CA ALA A 66 -7.18 -9.82 5.47
C ALA A 66 -7.03 -9.98 6.99
N SER A 67 -5.92 -10.55 7.44
CA SER A 67 -5.68 -10.86 8.86
C SER A 67 -4.61 -9.97 9.47
N LEU A 68 -3.67 -9.49 8.65
CA LEU A 68 -2.53 -8.68 9.09
C LEU A 68 -2.53 -7.33 8.38
N ASP A 69 -2.20 -6.31 9.16
CA ASP A 69 -2.04 -4.94 8.67
C ASP A 69 -0.74 -4.74 7.89
N ARG A 70 0.12 -5.77 7.77
CA ARG A 70 1.39 -5.69 7.06
C ARG A 70 1.85 -7.07 6.58
N VAL A 71 2.42 -7.12 5.37
CA VAL A 71 2.94 -8.34 4.75
C VAL A 71 3.92 -7.98 3.64
N ALA A 72 4.90 -8.84 3.40
CA ALA A 72 5.82 -8.76 2.28
C ALA A 72 5.60 -9.92 1.31
N LEU A 73 5.60 -9.65 0.00
CA LEU A 73 5.69 -10.68 -1.03
C LEU A 73 7.12 -10.72 -1.57
N ARG A 74 7.79 -11.86 -1.45
CA ARG A 74 9.08 -12.09 -2.11
C ARG A 74 8.84 -12.44 -3.58
N LEU A 75 9.60 -11.81 -4.47
CA LEU A 75 9.51 -12.04 -5.91
C LEU A 75 10.86 -11.84 -6.60
N ARG A 76 11.02 -12.50 -7.75
CA ARG A 76 12.03 -12.10 -8.73
C ARG A 76 11.63 -10.76 -9.31
N THR A 77 12.51 -9.77 -9.24
CA THR A 77 12.22 -8.37 -9.55
C THR A 77 11.75 -8.17 -10.98
N GLU A 78 12.32 -8.93 -11.93
CA GLU A 78 11.89 -8.96 -13.34
C GLU A 78 10.41 -9.34 -13.52
N GLN A 79 9.84 -10.13 -12.59
CA GLN A 79 8.46 -10.59 -12.65
C GLN A 79 7.47 -9.60 -12.01
N TYR A 80 7.95 -8.47 -11.50
CA TYR A 80 7.14 -7.48 -10.80
C TYR A 80 5.86 -7.11 -11.56
N ALA A 81 5.95 -6.80 -12.85
CA ALA A 81 4.78 -6.40 -13.64
C ALA A 81 3.72 -7.50 -13.76
N THR A 82 4.15 -8.77 -13.88
CA THR A 82 3.25 -9.93 -13.91
C THR A 82 2.57 -10.14 -12.57
N HIS A 83 3.34 -10.10 -11.47
CA HIS A 83 2.81 -10.22 -10.11
C HIS A 83 1.85 -9.07 -9.78
N MET A 84 2.20 -7.83 -10.12
CA MET A 84 1.34 -6.67 -9.88
C MET A 84 0.02 -6.76 -10.65
N ARG A 85 0.03 -7.25 -11.90
CA ARG A 85 -1.20 -7.46 -12.67
C ARG A 85 -2.09 -8.50 -12.00
N ASP A 86 -1.51 -9.60 -11.52
CA ASP A 86 -2.25 -10.65 -10.82
C ASP A 86 -2.80 -10.15 -9.47
N ILE A 87 -1.98 -9.43 -8.70
CA ILE A 87 -2.40 -8.82 -7.44
C ILE A 87 -3.54 -7.84 -7.70
N MET A 88 -3.39 -6.88 -8.61
CA MET A 88 -4.44 -5.90 -8.93
C MET A 88 -5.78 -6.56 -9.27
N ARG A 89 -5.75 -7.64 -10.07
CA ARG A 89 -6.94 -8.41 -10.43
C ARG A 89 -7.58 -9.06 -9.21
N GLN A 90 -6.80 -9.79 -8.41
CA GLN A 90 -7.31 -10.52 -7.25
C GLN A 90 -7.73 -9.57 -6.12
N PHE A 91 -6.94 -8.54 -5.81
CA PHE A 91 -7.26 -7.51 -4.82
C PHE A 91 -8.51 -6.73 -5.21
N GLY A 92 -8.64 -6.34 -6.48
CA GLY A 92 -9.82 -5.63 -6.99
C GLY A 92 -11.10 -6.48 -6.99
N SER A 93 -10.97 -7.81 -7.07
CA SER A 93 -12.12 -8.71 -6.90
C SER A 93 -12.55 -8.89 -5.43
N LYS A 94 -11.61 -8.71 -4.49
CA LYS A 94 -11.82 -8.92 -3.05
C LYS A 94 -12.24 -7.65 -2.31
N TYR A 95 -11.68 -6.50 -2.70
CA TYR A 95 -11.81 -5.23 -2.01
C TYR A 95 -12.36 -4.15 -2.94
N ALA A 96 -13.31 -3.36 -2.43
CA ALA A 96 -13.80 -2.19 -3.17
C ALA A 96 -12.66 -1.16 -3.33
N PRO A 97 -12.60 -0.42 -4.45
CA PRO A 97 -11.57 0.61 -4.66
C PRO A 97 -11.51 1.69 -3.57
N SER A 98 -12.62 1.95 -2.88
CA SER A 98 -12.71 2.90 -1.76
C SER A 98 -12.33 2.31 -0.39
N SER A 99 -12.09 1.00 -0.30
CA SER A 99 -11.74 0.37 0.98
C SER A 99 -10.34 0.78 1.45
N PRO A 100 -10.11 0.89 2.78
CA PRO A 100 -8.80 1.20 3.33
C PRO A 100 -7.69 0.25 2.85
N GLU A 101 -8.01 -1.05 2.72
CA GLU A 101 -7.07 -2.06 2.26
C GLU A 101 -6.63 -1.82 0.81
N TYR A 102 -7.58 -1.48 -0.07
CA TYR A 102 -7.29 -1.18 -1.47
C TYR A 102 -6.53 0.14 -1.61
N GLN A 103 -6.82 1.14 -0.78
CA GLN A 103 -6.06 2.39 -0.77
C GLN A 103 -4.62 2.13 -0.33
N ALA A 104 -4.40 1.39 0.75
CA ALA A 104 -3.07 0.99 1.21
C ALA A 104 -2.27 0.23 0.15
N PHE A 105 -2.95 -0.62 -0.65
CA PHE A 105 -2.30 -1.35 -1.73
C PHE A 105 -1.66 -0.44 -2.80
N LYS A 106 -2.25 0.74 -3.07
CA LYS A 106 -1.69 1.71 -4.04
C LYS A 106 -0.33 2.27 -3.61
N HIS A 107 -0.05 2.22 -2.31
CA HIS A 107 1.17 2.72 -1.69
C HIS A 107 2.16 1.59 -1.36
N THR A 108 2.00 0.43 -2.01
CA THR A 108 2.97 -0.65 -1.91
C THR A 108 4.33 -0.22 -2.43
N SER A 109 5.37 -0.68 -1.74
CA SER A 109 6.75 -0.27 -2.00
C SER A 109 7.60 -1.47 -2.40
N LEU A 110 8.43 -1.32 -3.42
CA LEU A 110 9.37 -2.37 -3.83
C LEU A 110 10.73 -2.13 -3.17
N VAL A 111 11.25 -3.14 -2.50
CA VAL A 111 12.51 -3.06 -1.74
C VAL A 111 13.43 -4.20 -2.17
N CYS A 112 14.72 -3.92 -2.35
CA CYS A 112 15.71 -4.95 -2.66
C CYS A 112 15.80 -5.99 -1.53
N ALA A 113 15.74 -7.27 -1.89
CA ALA A 113 15.76 -8.35 -0.90
C ALA A 113 17.12 -8.52 -0.19
N SER A 114 18.21 -8.01 -0.77
CA SER A 114 19.56 -8.17 -0.22
C SER A 114 20.04 -6.93 0.54
N CYS A 115 19.97 -5.75 -0.06
CA CYS A 115 20.50 -4.53 0.57
C CYS A 115 19.44 -3.64 1.23
N GLY A 116 18.16 -4.01 1.15
CA GLY A 116 17.06 -3.22 1.74
C GLY A 116 16.83 -1.86 1.07
N TRP A 117 17.42 -1.61 -0.10
CA TRP A 117 17.23 -0.35 -0.80
C TRP A 117 15.80 -0.24 -1.34
N LEU A 118 15.10 0.83 -0.94
CA LEU A 118 13.77 1.18 -1.47
C LEU A 118 13.92 1.68 -2.90
N PHE A 119 13.33 0.97 -3.86
CA PHE A 119 13.40 1.37 -5.26
C PHE A 119 12.57 2.63 -5.52
N PRO A 120 13.12 3.63 -6.23
CA PRO A 120 12.35 4.81 -6.63
C PRO A 120 11.16 4.47 -7.53
N GLY A 121 10.15 5.32 -7.57
CA GLY A 121 8.97 5.12 -8.44
C GLY A 121 9.33 5.01 -9.93
N SER A 122 10.38 5.71 -10.40
CA SER A 122 10.87 5.56 -11.78
C SER A 122 11.40 4.15 -12.09
N TYR A 123 11.94 3.45 -11.10
CA TYR A 123 12.41 2.07 -11.23
C TYR A 123 11.24 1.11 -11.32
N THR A 124 10.24 1.21 -10.44
CA THR A 124 9.04 0.36 -10.51
C THR A 124 8.22 0.60 -11.78
N LEU A 125 8.11 1.85 -12.24
CA LEU A 125 7.50 2.20 -13.52
C LEU A 125 8.25 1.59 -14.72
N SER A 126 9.58 1.51 -14.66
CA SER A 126 10.39 0.92 -15.72
C SER A 126 10.17 -0.59 -15.89
N LEU A 127 9.93 -1.32 -14.79
CA LEU A 127 9.59 -2.75 -14.82
C LEU A 127 8.23 -2.98 -15.50
N ILE A 128 7.28 -2.07 -15.30
CA ILE A 128 5.98 -2.10 -16.00
C ILE A 128 6.16 -1.70 -17.48
N GLY A 129 6.98 -0.69 -17.74
CA GLY A 129 7.27 -0.20 -19.09
C GLY A 129 7.95 -1.22 -19.99
N ALA A 130 8.88 -2.00 -19.43
CA ALA A 130 9.54 -3.09 -20.14
C ALA A 130 8.56 -4.12 -20.71
N VAL A 131 7.45 -4.39 -20.01
CA VAL A 131 6.41 -5.32 -20.48
C VAL A 131 5.43 -4.66 -21.45
N ASN A 132 5.19 -3.35 -21.32
CA ASN A 132 4.18 -2.61 -22.09
C ASN A 132 4.76 -1.82 -23.29
N GLY A 133 6.07 -1.87 -23.52
CA GLY A 133 6.72 -1.27 -24.68
C GLY A 133 6.99 0.23 -24.59
N TYR A 134 6.97 0.83 -23.39
CA TYR A 134 7.42 2.23 -23.19
C TYR A 134 8.72 2.27 -22.39
N THR A 135 9.68 3.06 -22.86
CA THR A 135 11.07 3.03 -22.36
C THR A 135 11.52 4.32 -21.66
N THR A 136 10.76 5.40 -21.81
CA THR A 136 11.15 6.72 -21.28
C THR A 136 10.26 7.17 -20.14
N VAL A 137 10.89 7.49 -19.00
CA VAL A 137 10.26 8.15 -17.85
C VAL A 137 10.93 9.50 -17.67
N VAL A 138 10.16 10.59 -17.80
CA VAL A 138 10.67 11.96 -17.65
C VAL A 138 11.09 12.20 -16.19
N GLY A 139 12.27 12.80 -15.97
CA GLY A 139 12.79 13.06 -14.62
C GLY A 139 13.22 11.80 -13.86
N ALA A 140 13.46 10.69 -14.56
CA ALA A 140 13.79 9.41 -13.93
C ALA A 140 15.16 9.42 -13.23
N THR A 141 15.23 8.62 -12.16
CA THR A 141 16.47 8.40 -11.43
C THR A 141 17.48 7.65 -12.31
N PRO A 142 18.77 8.05 -12.33
CA PRO A 142 19.79 7.35 -13.11
C PRO A 142 19.78 5.84 -12.86
N GLY A 143 19.96 5.05 -13.92
CA GLY A 143 19.94 3.59 -13.87
C GLY A 143 18.57 2.93 -14.03
N TYR A 144 17.46 3.68 -14.05
CA TYR A 144 16.11 3.11 -14.16
C TYR A 144 15.91 2.25 -15.42
N ALA A 145 16.45 2.66 -16.57
CA ALA A 145 16.24 1.95 -17.82
C ALA A 145 16.87 0.55 -17.83
N GLU A 146 18.07 0.43 -17.25
CA GLU A 146 18.76 -0.86 -17.15
C GLU A 146 18.10 -1.74 -16.08
N PHE A 147 17.69 -1.14 -14.97
CA PHE A 147 16.89 -1.81 -13.96
C PHE A 147 15.59 -2.39 -14.54
N GLY A 148 14.88 -1.64 -15.39
CA GLY A 148 13.65 -2.10 -16.04
C GLY A 148 13.83 -3.34 -16.92
N LYS A 149 15.01 -3.50 -17.55
CA LYS A 149 15.33 -4.65 -18.40
C LYS A 149 15.74 -5.88 -17.60
N THR A 150 16.52 -5.67 -16.54
CA THR A 150 17.22 -6.76 -15.83
C THR A 150 16.55 -7.14 -14.51
N GLY A 151 15.75 -6.25 -13.93
CA GLY A 151 15.29 -6.36 -12.54
C GLY A 151 16.43 -6.36 -11.50
N THR A 152 17.67 -6.07 -11.90
CA THR A 152 18.83 -6.23 -11.02
C THR A 152 19.08 -4.97 -10.21
N CYS A 153 19.17 -5.09 -8.88
CA CYS A 153 19.41 -3.96 -8.00
C CYS A 153 20.73 -3.25 -8.33
N THR A 154 20.66 -1.95 -8.66
CA THR A 154 21.83 -1.13 -9.04
C THR A 154 22.78 -0.83 -7.87
N LYS A 155 22.41 -1.18 -6.65
CA LYS A 155 23.24 -0.99 -5.44
C LYS A 155 24.01 -2.24 -5.03
N CYS A 156 23.47 -3.43 -5.26
CA CYS A 156 24.05 -4.68 -4.74
C CYS A 156 24.00 -5.87 -5.71
N GLY A 157 23.39 -5.74 -6.88
CA GLY A 157 23.31 -6.81 -7.88
C GLY A 157 22.25 -7.89 -7.61
N SER A 158 21.41 -7.74 -6.58
CA SER A 158 20.34 -8.71 -6.29
C SER A 158 19.24 -8.70 -7.34
N GLU A 159 18.77 -9.89 -7.73
CA GLU A 159 17.64 -10.09 -8.65
C GLU A 159 16.29 -10.18 -7.93
N GLU A 160 16.30 -10.25 -6.59
CA GLU A 160 15.10 -10.44 -5.79
C GLU A 160 14.69 -9.17 -5.04
N SER A 161 13.37 -9.03 -4.86
CA SER A 161 12.75 -7.91 -4.17
C SER A 161 11.62 -8.39 -3.26
N PHE A 162 11.29 -7.55 -2.29
CA PHE A 162 10.08 -7.63 -1.51
C PHE A 162 9.12 -6.52 -1.94
N LEU A 163 7.89 -6.90 -2.27
CA LEU A 163 6.77 -5.96 -2.34
C LEU A 163 6.18 -5.81 -0.94
N ILE A 164 6.33 -4.62 -0.37
CA ILE A 164 5.89 -4.29 0.98
C ILE A 164 4.48 -3.72 0.93
N TYR A 165 3.57 -4.37 1.65
CA TYR A 165 2.24 -3.86 1.95
C TYR A 165 2.14 -3.50 3.42
N GLN A 166 1.59 -2.32 3.68
CA GLN A 166 1.23 -1.90 5.02
C GLN A 166 -0.07 -1.12 4.99
N HIS A 167 -0.95 -1.43 5.92
CA HIS A 167 -2.19 -0.74 6.18
C HIS A 167 -2.12 -0.13 7.58
N TYR A 168 -2.41 1.16 7.70
CA TYR A 168 -2.45 1.84 9.00
C TYR A 168 -3.89 2.05 9.42
N LYS A 169 -4.23 1.54 10.59
CA LYS A 169 -5.55 1.80 11.20
C LYS A 169 -5.59 3.24 11.72
N PRO A 170 -6.59 4.07 11.36
CA PRO A 170 -6.67 5.47 11.80
C PRO A 170 -6.51 5.70 13.32
N PRO A 171 -7.06 4.85 14.21
CA PRO A 171 -6.86 4.99 15.66
C PRO A 171 -5.40 4.84 16.13
N SER A 172 -4.56 4.16 15.34
CA SER A 172 -3.13 4.02 15.62
C SER A 172 -2.29 5.25 15.22
N ILE A 173 -2.93 6.27 14.64
CA ILE A 173 -2.30 7.52 14.20
C ILE A 173 -2.64 8.62 15.22
N SER A 174 -1.60 9.28 15.71
CA SER A 174 -1.64 10.26 16.79
C SER A 174 -0.87 11.54 16.46
N GLN A 175 -0.98 12.57 17.29
CA GLN A 175 -0.23 13.81 17.10
C GLN A 175 1.29 13.58 17.10
N ALA A 176 1.76 12.57 17.85
CA ALA A 176 3.18 12.20 17.85
C ALA A 176 3.70 11.79 16.46
N ASP A 177 2.83 11.29 15.57
CA ASP A 177 3.21 10.94 14.21
C ASP A 177 3.46 12.18 13.35
N VAL A 178 2.65 13.22 13.51
CA VAL A 178 2.84 14.52 12.84
C VAL A 178 4.15 15.16 13.31
N ASP A 179 4.40 15.11 14.61
CA ASP A 179 5.63 15.63 15.21
C ASP A 179 6.87 14.83 14.76
N ALA A 180 6.75 13.50 14.64
CA ALA A 180 7.79 12.64 14.10
C ALA A 180 8.12 12.99 12.64
N ILE A 181 7.09 13.22 11.79
CA ILE A 181 7.29 13.64 10.39
C ILE A 181 8.04 14.98 10.35
N ARG A 182 7.62 15.96 11.15
CA ARG A 182 8.29 17.27 11.22
C ARG A 182 9.77 17.12 11.59
N ARG A 183 10.09 16.28 12.58
CA ARG A 183 11.48 16.02 13.00
C ARG A 183 12.28 15.29 11.92
N TYR A 184 11.67 14.31 11.26
CA TYR A 184 12.30 13.58 10.18
C TYR A 184 12.64 14.48 8.99
N TRP A 185 11.71 15.32 8.54
CA TRP A 185 11.97 16.31 7.48
C TRP A 185 13.03 17.34 7.84
N ARG A 186 13.08 17.73 9.12
CA ARG A 186 14.14 18.61 9.65
C ARG A 186 15.50 17.93 9.55
N HIS A 187 15.58 16.65 9.93
CA HIS A 187 16.80 15.86 9.83
C HIS A 187 17.27 15.68 8.38
N LEU A 188 16.34 15.37 7.46
CA LEU A 188 16.65 15.29 6.04
C LEU A 188 17.21 16.61 5.48
N ALA A 189 16.64 17.76 5.89
CA ALA A 189 17.19 19.06 5.51
C ALA A 189 18.62 19.27 6.05
N GLN A 190 18.90 18.86 7.28
CA GLN A 190 20.25 18.96 7.85
C GLN A 190 21.25 18.13 7.03
N GLN A 191 20.89 16.90 6.64
CA GLN A 191 21.73 16.06 5.77
C GLN A 191 21.94 16.70 4.40
N TRP A 192 20.89 17.27 3.82
CA TRP A 192 20.98 18.01 2.55
C TRP A 192 21.97 19.18 2.66
N TRP A 193 21.88 19.97 3.72
CA TRP A 193 22.79 21.10 3.96
C TRP A 193 24.24 20.66 4.11
N SER A 194 24.51 19.55 4.81
CA SER A 194 25.87 19.01 4.96
C SER A 194 26.49 18.58 3.63
N ASN A 195 25.66 18.20 2.66
CA ASN A 195 26.10 17.77 1.33
C ASN A 195 26.03 18.89 0.27
N ASN A 196 25.38 20.01 0.58
CA ASN A 196 25.26 21.12 -0.34
C ASN A 196 26.55 21.94 -0.35
N THR A 197 27.28 21.87 -1.47
CA THR A 197 28.51 22.62 -1.69
C THR A 197 28.29 23.94 -2.44
N SER A 198 27.04 24.29 -2.75
CA SER A 198 26.72 25.53 -3.47
C SER A 198 27.04 26.75 -2.61
N SER A 199 27.64 27.77 -3.24
CA SER A 199 27.88 29.08 -2.63
C SER A 199 26.65 29.99 -2.61
N SER A 200 25.56 29.60 -3.29
CA SER A 200 24.31 30.37 -3.30
C SER A 200 23.45 30.06 -2.07
N THR A 201 22.86 31.10 -1.49
CA THR A 201 21.83 30.92 -0.46
C THR A 201 20.62 30.21 -1.08
N PRO A 202 20.23 29.03 -0.59
CA PRO A 202 19.06 28.33 -1.08
C PRO A 202 17.77 29.11 -0.83
N LEU A 203 16.79 28.89 -1.70
CA LEU A 203 15.45 29.44 -1.59
C LEU A 203 14.47 28.33 -1.16
N CYS A 204 13.35 28.75 -0.58
CA CYS A 204 12.20 27.91 -0.34
C CYS A 204 11.52 27.59 -1.67
N ASP A 205 11.40 26.32 -2.03
CA ASP A 205 10.78 25.88 -3.30
C ASP A 205 9.29 26.23 -3.39
N ALA A 206 8.63 26.49 -2.24
CA ALA A 206 7.21 26.80 -2.19
C ALA A 206 6.91 28.32 -2.28
N CYS A 207 7.77 29.19 -1.75
CA CYS A 207 7.49 30.64 -1.69
C CYS A 207 8.63 31.54 -2.16
N ASN A 208 9.74 30.97 -2.63
CA ASN A 208 10.94 31.68 -3.11
C ASN A 208 11.62 32.61 -2.09
N ASP A 209 11.25 32.54 -0.80
CA ASP A 209 11.98 33.24 0.27
C ASP A 209 13.31 32.54 0.58
N TYR A 210 14.31 33.30 1.02
CA TYR A 210 15.57 32.73 1.50
C TYR A 210 15.35 31.81 2.70
N VAL A 211 16.09 30.71 2.73
CA VAL A 211 16.06 29.77 3.86
C VAL A 211 17.43 29.65 4.51
N SER A 212 17.42 29.43 5.83
CA SER A 212 18.62 29.18 6.62
C SER A 212 18.62 27.75 7.14
N GLN A 213 19.81 27.17 7.29
CA GLN A 213 19.98 25.81 7.82
C GLN A 213 19.18 25.55 9.10
N ALA A 214 18.99 26.55 9.96
CA ALA A 214 18.26 26.47 11.22
C ALA A 214 16.72 26.33 11.07
N LYS A 215 16.13 26.69 9.92
CA LYS A 215 14.67 26.82 9.74
C LYS A 215 14.14 26.26 8.41
N THR A 216 14.70 25.12 8.02
CA THR A 216 14.41 24.46 6.74
C THR A 216 14.01 23.00 6.93
N TYR A 217 13.13 22.52 6.06
CA TYR A 217 12.66 21.14 6.01
C TYR A 217 12.83 20.59 4.60
N LEU A 218 13.07 19.29 4.47
CA LEU A 218 13.16 18.62 3.17
C LEU A 218 11.96 17.68 3.02
N ILE A 219 11.06 18.00 2.09
CA ILE A 219 9.77 17.34 1.90
C ILE A 219 9.69 16.84 0.45
N GLY A 220 9.72 15.52 0.25
CA GLY A 220 9.67 14.94 -1.10
C GLY A 220 10.77 15.43 -2.04
N GLY A 221 11.93 15.84 -1.50
CA GLY A 221 13.04 16.43 -2.26
C GLY A 221 12.98 17.95 -2.43
N ARG A 222 11.93 18.61 -1.94
CA ARG A 222 11.80 20.07 -1.95
C ARG A 222 12.29 20.67 -0.64
N LEU A 223 13.02 21.78 -0.74
CA LEU A 223 13.51 22.54 0.39
C LEU A 223 12.45 23.60 0.77
N GLU A 224 11.87 23.48 1.97
CA GLU A 224 10.78 24.36 2.42
C GLU A 224 11.15 25.12 3.70
N CYS A 225 10.67 26.37 3.79
CA CYS A 225 10.84 27.20 5.00
C CYS A 225 9.84 26.81 6.10
N GLU A 226 10.16 27.14 7.35
CA GLU A 226 9.32 26.88 8.53
C GLU A 226 7.85 27.27 8.32
N ARG A 227 7.57 28.46 7.77
CA ARG A 227 6.21 28.93 7.50
C ARG A 227 5.45 28.05 6.50
N CYS A 228 6.11 27.56 5.45
CA CYS A 228 5.49 26.70 4.44
C CYS A 228 5.25 25.30 5.01
N THR A 229 6.21 24.75 5.75
CA THR A 229 6.05 23.48 6.44
C THR A 229 4.95 23.52 7.49
N ASP A 230 4.83 24.62 8.25
CA ASP A 230 3.73 24.79 9.21
C ASP A 230 2.38 24.72 8.50
N LYS A 231 2.22 25.41 7.36
CA LYS A 231 0.99 25.34 6.55
C LYS A 231 0.72 23.93 6.03
N GLU A 232 1.74 23.21 5.60
CA GLU A 232 1.62 21.82 5.13
C GLU A 232 1.13 20.90 6.25
N LEU A 233 1.65 21.09 7.46
CA LEU A 233 1.29 20.31 8.66
C LEU A 233 0.01 20.80 9.35
N VAL A 234 -0.60 21.91 8.92
CA VAL A 234 -1.94 22.30 9.39
C VAL A 234 -2.90 21.15 9.16
N ASP A 235 -3.61 20.76 10.22
CA ASP A 235 -4.54 19.63 10.24
C ASP A 235 -3.87 18.27 9.88
N GLY A 236 -2.55 18.16 10.05
CA GLY A 236 -1.76 16.99 9.67
C GLY A 236 -2.27 15.68 10.25
N LEU A 237 -2.80 15.69 11.48
CA LEU A 237 -3.36 14.52 12.12
C LEU A 237 -4.59 13.99 11.38
N ASN A 238 -5.52 14.87 11.00
CA ASN A 238 -6.72 14.47 10.29
C ASN A 238 -6.42 14.08 8.85
N LYS A 239 -5.43 14.73 8.21
CA LYS A 239 -4.89 14.31 6.91
C LYS A 239 -4.38 12.87 6.98
N LEU A 240 -3.50 12.55 7.94
CA LEU A 240 -2.96 11.20 8.12
C LEU A 240 -4.01 10.16 8.51
N ARG A 241 -4.99 10.51 9.35
CA ARG A 241 -6.06 9.58 9.72
C ARG A 241 -6.97 9.24 8.54
N ARG A 242 -7.14 10.16 7.60
CA ARG A 242 -7.90 9.96 6.36
C ARG A 242 -7.10 9.18 5.33
N ASP A 243 -5.83 9.53 5.20
CA ASP A 243 -4.87 8.92 4.29
C ASP A 243 -3.50 8.83 4.98
N PRO A 244 -3.12 7.64 5.49
CA PRO A 244 -1.83 7.45 6.14
C PRO A 244 -0.61 7.71 5.24
N PHE A 245 -0.82 7.83 3.93
CA PHE A 245 0.21 8.09 2.92
C PHE A 245 0.15 9.52 2.38
N TYR A 246 -0.65 10.41 2.99
CA TYR A 246 -0.85 11.80 2.53
C TYR A 246 0.46 12.55 2.26
N PHE A 247 1.46 12.35 3.12
CA PHE A 247 2.77 13.01 3.03
C PHE A 247 3.80 12.25 2.18
N GLY A 248 3.42 11.12 1.59
CA GLY A 248 4.26 10.30 0.72
C GLY A 248 4.33 8.84 1.15
N ASP A 249 4.72 8.00 0.20
CA ASP A 249 4.88 6.56 0.42
C ASP A 249 5.95 6.29 1.48
N MET A 250 5.57 5.48 2.47
CA MET A 250 6.40 5.09 3.62
C MET A 250 6.85 6.26 4.50
N GLU A 251 6.36 7.48 4.29
CA GLU A 251 6.85 8.67 5.00
C GLU A 251 6.56 8.60 6.50
N LEU A 252 5.33 8.20 6.86
CA LEU A 252 4.94 7.94 8.24
C LEU A 252 5.83 6.87 8.90
N GLN A 253 6.19 5.80 8.17
CA GLN A 253 7.03 4.75 8.72
C GLN A 253 8.47 5.21 8.94
N LYS A 254 9.05 5.93 7.96
CA LYS A 254 10.39 6.50 8.07
C LYS A 254 10.46 7.43 9.29
N ALA A 255 9.46 8.28 9.46
CA ALA A 255 9.36 9.18 10.60
C ALA A 255 9.28 8.43 11.93
N ARG A 256 8.42 7.41 12.03
CA ARG A 256 8.32 6.54 13.23
C ARG A 256 9.64 5.84 13.55
N SER A 257 10.28 5.22 12.56
CA SER A 257 11.56 4.53 12.75
C SER A 257 12.68 5.48 13.12
N PHE A 258 12.69 6.70 12.56
CA PHE A 258 13.68 7.73 12.90
C PHE A 258 13.59 8.11 14.37
N VAL A 259 12.38 8.44 14.87
CA VAL A 259 12.25 8.85 16.27
C VAL A 259 12.59 7.72 17.26
N VAL A 260 12.24 6.47 16.95
CA VAL A 260 12.63 5.32 17.77
C VAL A 260 14.14 5.12 17.77
N GLY A 261 14.79 5.19 16.59
CA GLY A 261 16.24 5.04 16.46
C GLY A 261 17.06 6.18 17.05
N THR A 262 16.48 7.37 17.25
CA THR A 262 17.15 8.49 17.93
C THR A 262 17.03 8.48 19.45
N VAL A 263 16.19 7.60 20.01
CA VAL A 263 15.95 7.48 21.47
C VAL A 263 16.66 6.24 22.05
N GLY A 264 17.28 5.41 21.21
CA GLY A 264 18.16 4.30 21.61
C GLY A 264 19.63 4.66 21.46
#